data_AF-A0A7C7ARV4-F1
#
_entry.id   AF-A0A7C7ARV4-F1
#
_cell.length_a   1.000
_cell.length_b   1.000
_cell.length_c   1.000
_cell.angle_alpha   90.00
_cell.angle_beta   90.00
_cell.angle_gamma   90.00
#
_symmetry.space_group_name_H-M   'P 1'
#
loop_
_entity.id
_entity.type
_entity.pdbx_description
1 polymer ?
#
loop_
_entity_poly.entity_id
_entity_poly.type
_entity_poly.pdbx_seq_one_letter_code
_entity_poly.pdbx_strand_id
1 'polypeptide(L)'
;NRYDIKGKGYLKTLEKYYLSDIGFRNAILGYRDTDYGHVLENIIYLELRRRGYRVSVGKVGDHKIDFVATKANDLKYYQVCQSILDKNTLAREIKPFTITNDHYEKTIITVDYDFATSHNGIKVMNVVDFLLQE
;
A
#
# COMPACT_ATOMS: atom_id res chain seq x y z
N ASN A 1 1.07 12.94 -4.78
CA ASN A 1 -0.33 13.18 -5.21
C ASN A 1 -1.31 12.33 -4.43
N ARG A 2 -2.31 12.97 -3.82
CA ARG A 2 -3.40 12.29 -3.10
C ARG A 2 -4.64 12.24 -3.99
N TYR A 3 -5.29 11.08 -4.09
CA TYR A 3 -6.48 10.87 -4.91
C TYR A 3 -7.71 10.76 -4.01
N ASP A 4 -8.67 11.64 -4.21
CA ASP A 4 -10.00 11.53 -3.61
C ASP A 4 -10.77 10.46 -4.39
N ILE A 5 -11.03 9.35 -3.71
CA ILE A 5 -11.70 8.22 -4.32
C ILE A 5 -13.20 8.50 -4.51
N LYS A 6 -13.83 9.28 -3.61
CA LYS A 6 -15.25 9.66 -3.75
C LYS A 6 -15.44 10.76 -4.80
N GLY A 7 -14.57 11.77 -4.79
CA GLY A 7 -14.61 12.89 -5.72
C GLY A 7 -13.99 12.61 -7.10
N LYS A 8 -13.31 11.47 -7.28
CA LYS A 8 -12.56 11.07 -8.48
C LYS A 8 -11.58 12.15 -8.97
N GLY A 9 -10.87 12.80 -8.05
CA GLY A 9 -10.00 13.94 -8.34
C GLY A 9 -8.72 13.95 -7.50
N TYR A 10 -7.70 14.67 -7.96
CA TYR A 10 -6.45 14.85 -7.20
C TYR A 10 -6.59 16.02 -6.22
N LEU A 11 -6.28 15.78 -4.95
CA LEU A 11 -6.29 16.81 -3.91
C LEU A 11 -4.93 17.55 -3.87
N LYS A 12 -4.97 18.88 -3.80
CA LYS A 12 -3.81 19.75 -3.55
C LYS A 12 -3.53 19.83 -2.05
N THR A 13 -2.77 18.92 -1.45
CA THR A 13 -2.10 19.13 -0.14
C THR A 13 -1.12 18.00 0.22
N LEU A 14 -0.09 18.37 1.00
CA LEU A 14 0.99 17.59 1.66
C LEU A 14 1.38 16.28 0.94
N GLU A 15 2.42 16.41 0.11
CA GLU A 15 2.98 15.30 -0.64
C GLU A 15 3.69 14.30 0.29
N LYS A 16 3.40 13.01 0.09
CA LYS A 16 4.21 11.94 0.67
C LYS A 16 5.37 11.66 -0.27
N TYR A 17 6.58 11.77 0.26
CA TYR A 17 7.82 11.54 -0.47
C TYR A 17 8.32 10.13 -0.19
N TYR A 18 8.72 9.44 -1.24
CA TYR A 18 9.38 8.14 -1.18
C TYR A 18 10.77 8.28 -1.78
N LEU A 19 11.75 7.68 -1.12
CA LEU A 19 13.14 7.66 -1.57
C LEU A 19 13.26 6.79 -2.82
N SER A 20 14.06 7.23 -3.78
CA SER A 20 14.41 6.45 -4.96
C SER A 20 15.24 5.21 -4.62
N ASP A 21 15.99 5.26 -3.50
CA ASP A 21 16.82 4.17 -3.01
C ASP A 21 16.84 4.19 -1.47
N ILE A 22 16.49 3.05 -0.86
CA ILE A 22 16.50 2.87 0.60
C ILE A 22 17.92 2.80 1.17
N GLY A 23 18.92 2.51 0.34
CA GLY A 23 20.33 2.50 0.68
C GLY A 23 20.83 3.87 1.15
N PHE A 24 20.35 4.97 0.57
CA PHE A 24 20.69 6.33 1.04
C PHE A 24 20.22 6.57 2.47
N ARG A 25 18.99 6.13 2.79
CA ARG A 25 18.48 6.21 4.17
C ARG A 25 19.39 5.44 5.13
N ASN A 26 19.73 4.20 4.77
CA ASN A 26 20.53 3.34 5.63
C ASN A 26 21.97 3.86 5.79
N ALA A 27 22.54 4.48 4.76
CA ALA A 27 23.86 5.11 4.84
C ALA A 27 23.87 6.32 5.79
N ILE A 28 22.79 7.11 5.84
CA ILE A 28 22.70 8.32 6.67
C ILE A 28 22.24 8.01 8.09
N LEU A 29 21.25 7.13 8.26
CA LEU A 29 20.58 6.88 9.54
C LEU A 29 20.97 5.55 10.19
N GLY A 30 21.68 4.68 9.47
CA GLY A 30 21.95 3.30 9.88
C GLY A 30 20.72 2.39 9.77
N TYR A 31 20.90 1.15 10.21
CA TYR A 31 19.83 0.18 10.36
C TYR A 31 19.20 0.36 11.75
N ARG A 32 18.05 1.04 11.80
CA ARG A 32 17.26 1.24 13.03
C ARG A 32 15.89 0.59 12.86
N ASP A 33 15.43 -0.09 13.91
CA ASP A 33 14.18 -0.88 13.89
C ASP A 33 12.88 -0.04 13.92
N THR A 34 12.97 1.29 14.00
CA THR A 34 11.80 2.16 14.24
C THR A 34 10.94 2.46 13.02
N ASP A 35 11.33 2.07 11.79
CA ASP A 35 10.66 2.49 10.54
C ASP A 35 10.31 1.36 9.57
N TYR A 36 10.22 0.11 10.04
CA TYR A 36 9.97 -1.04 9.15
C TYR A 36 8.75 -0.85 8.23
N GLY A 37 7.64 -0.34 8.75
CA GLY A 37 6.44 -0.07 7.95
C GLY A 37 6.67 0.96 6.84
N HIS A 38 7.42 2.02 7.11
CA HIS A 38 7.74 3.05 6.12
C HIS A 38 8.73 2.56 5.06
N VAL A 39 9.72 1.77 5.47
CA VAL A 39 10.67 1.14 4.53
C VAL A 39 9.91 0.18 3.61
N LEU A 40 9.04 -0.66 4.15
CA LEU A 40 8.21 -1.58 3.38
C LEU A 40 7.31 -0.81 2.40
N GLU A 41 6.62 0.24 2.86
CA GLU A 41 5.79 1.10 2.02
C GLU A 41 6.61 1.72 0.88
N ASN A 42 7.86 2.16 1.14
CA ASN A 42 8.76 2.68 0.11
C ASN A 42 9.15 1.62 -0.92
N ILE A 43 9.46 0.40 -0.49
CA ILE A 43 9.80 -0.72 -1.37
C ILE A 43 8.60 -1.01 -2.30
N ILE A 44 7.39 -1.13 -1.75
CA ILE A 44 6.18 -1.36 -2.54
C ILE A 44 5.91 -0.21 -3.50
N TYR A 45 6.11 1.03 -3.07
CA TYR A 45 6.00 2.19 -3.97
C TYR A 45 6.93 2.05 -5.18
N LEU A 46 8.22 1.81 -4.94
CA LEU A 46 9.22 1.68 -6.00
C LEU A 46 8.87 0.53 -6.95
N GLU A 47 8.40 -0.59 -6.39
CA GLU A 47 8.02 -1.75 -7.17
C GLU A 47 6.80 -1.48 -8.07
N LEU A 48 5.75 -0.83 -7.53
CA LEU A 48 4.59 -0.43 -8.33
C LEU A 48 5.00 0.52 -9.46
N ARG A 49 5.93 1.44 -9.19
CA ARG A 49 6.51 2.32 -10.21
C ARG A 49 7.30 1.53 -11.26
N ARG A 50 8.12 0.56 -10.85
CA ARG A 50 8.87 -0.34 -11.74
C ARG A 50 7.94 -1.11 -12.69
N ARG A 51 6.78 -1.58 -12.19
CA ARG A 51 5.73 -2.25 -12.99
C ARG A 51 4.93 -1.30 -13.92
N GLY A 52 5.25 -0.01 -13.92
CA GLY A 52 4.65 1.00 -14.80
C GLY A 52 3.35 1.60 -14.31
N TYR A 53 2.99 1.41 -13.04
CA TYR A 53 1.81 2.07 -12.47
C TYR A 53 2.08 3.53 -12.16
N ARG A 54 1.08 4.39 -12.37
CA ARG A 54 0.98 5.69 -11.71
C ARG A 54 0.45 5.46 -10.29
N VAL A 55 1.24 5.85 -9.30
CA VAL A 55 0.96 5.58 -7.89
C VAL A 55 0.58 6.87 -7.18
N SER A 56 -0.52 6.83 -6.43
CA SER A 56 -1.02 7.94 -5.62
C SER A 56 -1.50 7.42 -4.26
N VAL A 57 -1.64 8.29 -3.28
CA VAL A 57 -2.21 7.94 -1.97
C VAL A 57 -3.72 8.15 -2.01
N GLY A 58 -4.52 7.16 -1.62
CA GLY A 58 -5.98 7.28 -1.59
C GLY A 58 -6.49 7.93 -0.30
N LYS A 59 -7.57 8.69 -0.39
CA LYS A 59 -8.35 9.15 0.77
C LYS A 59 -9.83 8.76 0.59
N VAL A 60 -10.41 8.14 1.61
CA VAL A 60 -11.83 7.75 1.68
C VAL A 60 -12.40 8.14 3.02
N GLY A 61 -13.18 9.23 3.06
CA GLY A 61 -13.57 9.85 4.34
C GLY A 61 -12.34 10.24 5.14
N ASP A 62 -12.22 9.73 6.37
CA ASP A 62 -11.06 9.96 7.25
C ASP A 62 -9.99 8.87 7.13
N HIS A 63 -10.20 7.88 6.26
CA HIS A 63 -9.29 6.76 6.06
C HIS A 63 -8.36 7.00 4.88
N LYS A 64 -7.14 6.47 4.98
CA LYS A 64 -6.13 6.51 3.93
C LYS A 64 -6.00 5.10 3.32
N ILE A 65 -5.88 5.04 2.01
CA ILE A 65 -5.33 3.88 1.31
C ILE A 65 -3.89 4.23 0.93
N ASP A 66 -2.94 3.38 1.26
CA ASP A 66 -1.52 3.64 1.05
C ASP A 66 -1.23 3.88 -0.42
N PHE A 67 -1.71 3.00 -1.30
CA PHE A 67 -1.55 3.16 -2.73
C PHE A 67 -2.82 2.90 -3.53
N VAL A 68 -3.13 3.86 -4.40
CA VAL A 68 -3.97 3.71 -5.58
C VAL A 68 -3.03 3.64 -6.78
N ALA A 69 -2.89 2.45 -7.36
CA ALA A 69 -2.05 2.18 -8.51
C ALA A 69 -2.91 2.12 -9.77
N THR A 70 -2.55 2.91 -10.79
CA THR A 70 -3.31 3.00 -12.05
C THR A 70 -2.42 2.76 -13.25
N LYS A 71 -2.86 1.92 -14.19
CA LYS A 71 -2.17 1.62 -15.45
C LYS A 71 -3.20 1.37 -16.55
N ALA A 72 -3.27 2.27 -17.53
CA ALA A 72 -4.32 2.27 -18.56
C ALA A 72 -5.73 2.20 -17.92
N ASN A 73 -6.46 1.08 -18.11
CA ASN A 73 -7.79 0.84 -17.55
C ASN A 73 -7.77 -0.01 -16.27
N ASP A 74 -6.58 -0.34 -15.75
CA ASP A 74 -6.43 -1.09 -14.50
C ASP A 74 -6.23 -0.13 -13.32
N LEU A 75 -7.03 -0.32 -12.27
CA LEU A 75 -6.93 0.40 -11.00
C LEU A 75 -6.91 -0.63 -9.88
N LYS A 76 -5.91 -0.53 -9.02
CA LYS A 76 -5.71 -1.42 -7.88
C LYS A 76 -5.43 -0.63 -6.61
N TYR A 77 -5.90 -1.16 -5.50
CA TYR A 77 -5.65 -0.62 -4.18
C TYR A 77 -4.72 -1.52 -3.37
N TYR A 78 -3.76 -0.92 -2.69
CA TYR A 78 -2.82 -1.62 -1.83
C TYR A 78 -2.78 -0.98 -0.43
N GLN A 79 -2.84 -1.82 0.60
CA GLN A 79 -2.43 -1.50 1.97
C GLN A 79 -1.15 -2.25 2.29
N VAL A 80 -0.26 -1.60 3.05
CA VAL A 80 1.04 -2.18 3.40
C VAL A 80 1.21 -2.16 4.91
N CYS A 81 1.42 -3.34 5.50
CA CYS A 81 1.66 -3.43 6.94
C CYS A 81 2.65 -4.56 7.24
N GLN A 82 3.23 -4.54 8.45
CA GLN A 82 4.18 -5.59 8.84
C GLN A 82 3.47 -6.92 9.08
N SER A 83 2.37 -6.89 9.84
CA SER A 83 1.59 -8.07 10.19
C SER A 83 0.12 -7.73 10.38
N ILE A 84 -0.76 -8.67 10.07
CA ILE A 84 -2.22 -8.60 10.31
C ILE A 84 -2.71 -9.66 11.30
N LEU A 85 -1.80 -10.33 12.01
CA LEU A 85 -2.15 -11.38 12.98
C LEU A 85 -3.01 -10.83 14.13
N ASP A 86 -2.79 -9.57 14.52
CA ASP A 86 -3.68 -8.86 15.41
C ASP A 86 -4.97 -8.44 14.69
N LYS A 87 -6.12 -8.89 15.20
CA LYS A 87 -7.45 -8.59 14.64
C LYS A 87 -7.73 -7.09 14.58
N ASN A 88 -7.20 -6.29 15.51
CA ASN A 88 -7.39 -4.84 15.46
C ASN A 88 -6.63 -4.23 14.29
N THR A 89 -5.40 -4.68 14.06
CA THR A 89 -4.60 -4.30 12.90
C THR A 89 -5.29 -4.70 11.60
N LEU A 90 -5.74 -5.96 11.47
CA LEU A 90 -6.51 -6.41 10.30
C LEU A 90 -7.76 -5.55 10.05
N ALA A 91 -8.57 -5.31 11.08
CA ALA A 91 -9.78 -4.49 10.96
C ALA A 91 -9.46 -3.06 10.52
N ARG A 92 -8.36 -2.48 11.02
CA ARG A 92 -7.88 -1.15 10.62
C ARG A 92 -7.47 -1.11 9.15
N GLU A 93 -6.72 -2.11 8.68
CA GLU A 93 -6.23 -2.16 7.29
C GLU A 93 -7.36 -2.43 6.28
N ILE A 94 -8.39 -3.18 6.66
CA ILE A 94 -9.53 -3.49 5.78
C ILE A 94 -10.55 -2.34 5.72
N LYS A 95 -10.64 -1.51 6.76
CA LYS A 95 -11.67 -0.46 6.85
C LYS A 95 -11.72 0.52 5.66
N PRO A 96 -10.59 1.04 5.12
CA PRO A 96 -10.64 1.91 3.94
C PRO A 96 -11.26 1.21 2.72
N PHE A 97 -10.97 -0.08 2.55
CA PHE A 97 -11.43 -0.90 1.43
C PHE A 97 -12.92 -1.17 1.43
N THR A 98 -13.51 -1.39 2.61
CA THR A 98 -14.96 -1.61 2.74
C THR A 98 -15.77 -0.35 2.47
N ILE A 99 -15.22 0.83 2.79
CA ILE A 99 -15.91 2.12 2.62
C ILE A 99 -15.91 2.58 1.16
N THR A 100 -14.87 2.23 0.38
CA THR A 100 -14.76 2.63 -1.03
C THR A 100 -15.95 2.16 -1.87
N ASN A 101 -16.51 0.98 -1.57
CA ASN A 101 -17.69 0.41 -2.23
C ASN A 101 -17.58 0.34 -3.77
N ASP A 102 -16.43 -0.11 -4.27
CA ASP A 102 -16.21 -0.45 -5.69
C ASP A 102 -15.68 -1.88 -5.85
N HIS A 103 -15.52 -2.33 -7.11
CA HIS A 103 -15.10 -3.69 -7.44
C HIS A 103 -13.64 -3.80 -7.90
N TYR A 104 -12.83 -2.75 -7.76
CA TYR A 104 -11.41 -2.84 -8.11
C TYR A 104 -10.66 -3.77 -7.15
N GLU A 105 -9.59 -4.39 -7.65
CA GLU A 105 -8.75 -5.31 -6.88
C GLU A 105 -8.14 -4.60 -5.66
N LYS A 106 -8.23 -5.25 -4.50
CA LYS A 106 -7.75 -4.75 -3.21
C LYS A 106 -6.80 -5.78 -2.62
N THR A 107 -5.59 -5.36 -2.32
CA THR A 107 -4.54 -6.24 -1.80
C THR A 107 -3.95 -5.65 -0.52
N ILE A 108 -3.79 -6.48 0.52
CA ILE A 108 -2.95 -6.19 1.67
C ILE A 108 -1.63 -6.91 1.49
N ILE A 109 -0.52 -6.17 1.52
CA ILE A 109 0.83 -6.72 1.45
C ILE A 109 1.40 -6.75 2.86
N THR A 110 1.84 -7.93 3.31
CA THR A 110 2.36 -8.16 4.66
C THR A 110 3.67 -8.94 4.67
N VAL A 111 4.33 -9.03 5.82
CA VAL A 111 5.51 -9.90 6.00
C VAL A 111 5.12 -11.30 6.51
N ASP A 112 3.84 -11.50 6.85
CA ASP A 112 3.34 -12.79 7.38
C ASP A 112 3.45 -13.89 6.31
N TYR A 113 3.93 -15.09 6.70
CA TYR A 113 4.17 -16.21 5.77
C TYR A 113 3.01 -17.23 5.69
N ASP A 114 2.08 -17.24 6.64
CA ASP A 114 1.04 -18.29 6.77
C ASP A 114 -0.36 -17.71 7.05
N PHE A 115 -0.87 -16.85 6.16
CA PHE A 115 -2.24 -16.34 6.27
C PHE A 115 -3.10 -16.72 5.07
N ALA A 116 -4.41 -16.84 5.31
CA ALA A 116 -5.40 -17.06 4.25
C ALA A 116 -5.20 -16.05 3.11
N THR A 117 -5.09 -16.53 1.88
CA THR A 117 -4.80 -15.73 0.68
C THR A 117 -5.88 -14.70 0.34
N SER A 118 -7.01 -14.71 1.05
CA SER A 118 -8.06 -13.70 0.93
C SER A 118 -8.89 -13.54 2.21
N HIS A 119 -9.42 -12.33 2.41
CA HIS A 119 -10.40 -12.00 3.44
C HIS A 119 -11.55 -11.18 2.81
N ASN A 120 -12.77 -11.72 2.74
CA ASN A 120 -13.93 -11.05 2.13
C ASN A 120 -13.65 -10.48 0.71
N GLY A 121 -12.92 -11.23 -0.12
CA GLY A 121 -12.54 -10.80 -1.47
C GLY A 121 -11.36 -9.83 -1.55
N ILE A 122 -10.79 -9.42 -0.41
CA ILE A 122 -9.53 -8.67 -0.34
C ILE A 122 -8.39 -9.69 -0.35
N LYS A 123 -7.45 -9.54 -1.28
CA LYS A 123 -6.28 -10.40 -1.39
C LYS A 123 -5.32 -10.08 -0.25
N VAL A 124 -4.74 -11.11 0.37
CA VAL A 124 -3.61 -10.96 1.30
C VAL A 124 -2.41 -11.64 0.67
N MET A 125 -1.26 -10.96 0.66
CA MET A 125 -0.07 -11.45 0.00
C MET A 125 1.18 -11.13 0.82
N ASN A 126 2.09 -12.10 0.92
CA ASN A 126 3.41 -11.86 1.47
C ASN A 126 4.22 -10.92 0.54
N VAL A 127 5.03 -10.03 1.13
CA VAL A 127 5.87 -9.09 0.38
C VAL A 127 6.83 -9.80 -0.57
N VAL A 128 7.41 -10.93 -0.18
CA VAL A 128 8.34 -11.67 -1.03
C VAL A 128 7.61 -12.21 -2.26
N ASP A 129 6.43 -12.80 -2.08
CA ASP A 129 5.59 -13.28 -3.19
C ASP A 129 5.17 -12.13 -4.09
N PHE A 130 4.83 -10.97 -3.52
CA PHE A 130 4.54 -9.78 -4.29
C PHE A 130 5.73 -9.41 -5.17
N LEU A 131 6.93 -9.27 -4.58
CA LEU A 131 8.14 -8.83 -5.27
C LEU A 131 8.63 -9.81 -6.34
N LEU A 132 8.35 -11.11 -6.19
CA LEU A 132 8.72 -12.14 -7.16
C LEU A 132 7.75 -12.28 -8.35
N GLN A 133 6.57 -11.66 -8.30
CA GLN A 133 5.65 -11.62 -9.45
C GLN A 133 6.14 -10.62 -10.51
N GLU A 134 6.08 -11.01 -11.79
CA GLU A 134 6.45 -10.17 -12.94
C GLU A 134 5.39 -9.12 -13.31
#